data_AF-A0A2D5GB56-F1
#
_entry.id   AF-A0A2D5GB56-F1
#
_cell.length_a   1.000
_cell.length_b   1.000
_cell.length_c   1.000
_cell.angle_alpha   90.00
_cell.angle_beta   90.00
_cell.angle_gamma   90.00
#
_symmetry.space_group_name_H-M   'P 1'
#
loop_
_entity.id
_entity.type
_entity.pdbx_description
1 polymer ?
#
loop_
_entity_poly.entity_id
_entity_poly.type
_entity_poly.pdbx_seq_one_letter_code
_entity_poly.pdbx_strand_id
1 'polypeptide(L)' 'MLKSIINNPFVSLLGALALLFTAGYETWLGWESAENRLATHHGILLFSLIQSAKLVPEVIGSLSNLDEAVETVKDSIR' A
#
# COMPACT_ATOMS: atom_id res chain seq x y z
N MET A 1 8.38 -18.58 -5.28
CA MET A 1 7.30 -18.21 -4.33
C MET A 1 7.36 -16.73 -3.94
N LEU A 2 8.50 -16.23 -3.43
CA LEU A 2 8.65 -14.82 -3.03
C LEU A 2 8.22 -13.82 -4.12
N LYS A 3 8.70 -13.99 -5.36
CA LYS A 3 8.31 -13.16 -6.53
C LYS A 3 6.79 -13.01 -6.73
N SER A 4 6.01 -14.05 -6.46
CA SER A 4 4.55 -13.99 -6.62
C SER A 4 3.87 -13.18 -5.51
N ILE A 5 4.50 -13.11 -4.33
CA ILE A 5 3.98 -12.38 -3.17
C ILE A 5 4.29 -10.89 -3.34
N ILE A 6 5.52 -10.53 -3.72
CA ILE A 6 5.94 -9.14 -3.97
C ILE A 6 5.33 -8.52 -5.23
N ASN A 7 4.91 -9.32 -6.21
CA ASN A 7 4.19 -8.83 -7.40
C ASN A 7 2.68 -8.74 -7.18
N ASN A 8 2.16 -9.09 -6.01
CA ASN A 8 0.74 -8.97 -5.73
C ASN A 8 0.44 -7.54 -5.24
N PRO A 9 -0.36 -6.74 -5.98
CA PRO A 9 -0.62 -5.35 -5.65
C PRO A 9 -1.31 -5.18 -4.29
N PHE A 10 -2.11 -6.14 -3.86
CA PHE A 10 -2.76 -6.14 -2.54
C PHE A 10 -1.75 -6.34 -1.41
N VAL A 11 -0.83 -7.29 -1.57
CA VAL A 11 0.22 -7.56 -0.56
C VAL A 11 1.19 -6.38 -0.49
N SER A 12 1.55 -5.83 -1.64
CA SER A 12 2.39 -4.62 -1.73
C SER A 12 1.71 -3.41 -1.11
N LEU A 13 0.38 -3.25 -1.27
CA LEU A 13 -0.37 -2.17 -0.64
C LEU A 13 -0.39 -2.33 0.88
N LEU A 14 -0.63 -3.55 1.38
CA LEU A 14 -0.57 -3.84 2.81
C LEU A 14 0.81 -3.54 3.41
N GLY A 15 1.89 -3.91 2.70
CA GLY A 15 3.25 -3.58 3.11
C GLY A 15 3.51 -2.08 3.13
N ALA A 16 3.06 -1.35 2.10
CA ALA A 16 3.18 0.09 2.04
C ALA A 16 2.42 0.80 3.17
N LEU A 17 1.20 0.33 3.49
CA LEU A 17 0.42 0.85 4.61
C LEU A 17 1.08 0.56 5.96
N ALA A 18 1.58 -0.67 6.16
CA ALA A 18 2.29 -1.02 7.39
C ALA A 18 3.52 -0.13 7.60
N LEU A 19 4.29 0.15 6.54
CA LEU A 19 5.42 1.08 6.59
C LEU A 19 4.96 2.52 6.85
N LEU A 20 3.83 2.95 6.28
CA LEU A 20 3.30 4.29 6.48
C LEU A 20 2.89 4.52 7.94
N PHE A 21 2.19 3.54 8.54
CA PHE A 21 1.78 3.64 9.95
C PHE A 21 2.96 3.57 10.90
N THR A 22 3.90 2.66 10.67
CA THR A 22 5.08 2.50 11.55
C THR A 22 6.01 3.70 11.45
N ALA A 23 6.36 4.13 10.25
CA ALA A 23 7.19 5.33 10.06
C ALA A 23 6.47 6.61 10.50
N GLY A 24 5.14 6.70 10.33
CA GLY A 24 4.30 7.78 10.87
C GLY A 24 4.40 7.89 12.38
N TYR A 25 4.24 6.76 13.07
CA TYR A 25 4.34 6.69 14.52
C TYR A 25 5.75 7.04 15.02
N GLU A 26 6.79 6.48 14.39
CA GLU A 26 8.19 6.78 14.74
C GLU A 26 8.56 8.24 14.51
N THR A 27 8.09 8.83 13.41
CA THR A 27 8.30 10.25 13.12
C THR A 27 7.60 11.14 14.15
N TRP A 28 6.38 10.77 14.57
CA TRP A 28 5.63 11.50 15.60
C TRP A 28 6.33 11.47 16.96
N LEU A 29 6.77 10.29 17.41
CA LEU A 29 7.52 10.14 18.67
C LEU A 29 8.88 10.85 18.64
N GLY A 30 9.60 10.76 17.52
CA GLY A 30 10.89 11.42 17.33
C GLY A 30 10.78 12.94 17.36
N TRP A 31 9.67 13.48 16.84
CA TRP A 31 9.35 14.90 16.93
C TRP A 31 9.10 15.35 18.38
N GLU A 32 8.33 14.57 19.15
CA GLU A 32 8.03 14.84 20.56
C GLU A 32 9.27 14.72 21.46
N SER A 33 10.20 13.81 21.12
CA SER A 33 11.38 13.50 21.95
C SER A 33 12.62 14.36 21.64
N ALA A 34 12.53 15.31 20.70
CA ALA A 34 13.65 16.16 20.22
C ALA A 34 14.92 15.39 19.80
N GLU A 35 14.82 14.08 19.56
CA GLU A 35 15.90 13.28 19.00
C GLU A 35 15.97 13.53 17.50
N ASN A 36 17.07 14.16 17.06
CA ASN A 36 17.30 14.60 15.68
C ASN A 36 17.49 13.43 14.67
N ARG A 37 16.98 12.22 14.97
CA ARG A 37 16.97 11.02 14.11
C ARG A 37 15.87 11.07 13.03
N LEU A 38 15.17 12.20 12.93
CA LEU A 38 14.08 12.50 11.98
C LEU A 38 14.41 12.18 10.51
N ALA A 39 15.67 12.27 10.08
CA ALA A 39 16.05 12.12 8.67
C ALA A 39 15.75 10.73 8.08
N THR A 40 16.00 9.63 8.80
CA THR A 40 15.78 8.27 8.28
C THR A 40 14.30 7.88 8.31
N HIS A 41 13.58 8.25 9.37
CA HIS A 41 12.15 7.95 9.50
C HIS A 41 11.30 8.75 8.50
N HIS A 42 11.71 10.00 8.16
CA HIS A 42 11.08 10.77 7.08
C HIS A 42 11.22 10.12 5.70
N GLY A 43 12.37 9.51 5.40
CA GLY A 43 12.58 8.83 4.12
C GLY A 43 11.62 7.67 3.91
N ILE A 44 11.44 6.83 4.93
CA ILE A 44 10.51 5.69 4.91
C ILE A 44 9.05 6.18 4.86
N LEU A 45 8.73 7.24 5.59
CA LEU A 45 7.40 7.86 5.58
C LEU A 45 7.03 8.40 4.19
N LEU A 46 7.94 9.14 3.55
CA LEU A 46 7.68 9.67 2.20
C LEU A 46 7.60 8.54 1.16
N PHE A 47 8.49 7.55 1.25
CA PHE A 47 8.48 6.39 0.39
C PHE A 47 7.14 5.64 0.49
N SER A 48 6.70 5.32 1.70
CA SER A 48 5.45 4.60 1.95
C SER A 48 4.21 5.41 1.56
N LEU A 49 4.25 6.74 1.68
CA LEU A 49 3.18 7.63 1.20
C LEU A 49 3.04 7.56 -0.32
N ILE A 50 4.14 7.73 -1.05
CA ILE A 50 4.17 7.67 -2.52
C ILE A 50 3.78 6.26 -3.00
N GLN A 51 4.31 5.23 -2.36
CA GLN A 51 4.04 3.84 -2.71
C GLN A 51 2.56 3.49 -2.49
N SER A 52 1.98 3.92 -1.37
CA SER A 52 0.55 3.72 -1.09
C SER A 52 -0.31 4.47 -2.10
N ALA A 53 0.01 5.74 -2.40
CA ALA A 53 -0.72 6.54 -3.38
C ALA A 53 -0.71 5.93 -4.79
N LYS A 54 0.38 5.24 -5.18
CA LYS A 54 0.46 4.51 -6.45
C LYS A 54 -0.34 3.20 -6.46
N LEU A 55 -0.34 2.46 -5.34
CA LEU A 55 -0.95 1.14 -5.26
C LEU A 55 -2.47 1.19 -5.04
N VAL A 56 -2.99 2.24 -4.40
CA VAL A 56 -4.44 2.43 -4.20
C VAL A 56 -5.23 2.38 -5.52
N PRO A 57 -4.92 3.18 -6.56
CA PRO A 57 -5.67 3.12 -7.82
C PRO A 57 -5.51 1.77 -8.55
N GLU A 58 -4.36 1.12 -8.42
CA GLU A 58 -4.11 -0.21 -9.01
C GLU A 58 -4.98 -1.29 -8.37
N VAL A 59 -5.13 -1.25 -7.04
CA VAL A 59 -6.01 -2.16 -6.29
C VAL A 59 -7.48 -1.90 -6.62
N ILE A 60 -7.91 -0.64 -6.67
CA ILE A 60 -9.29 -0.28 -7.05
C ILE A 60 -9.60 -0.75 -8.47
N GLY A 61 -8.71 -0.49 -9.44
CA GLY A 61 -8.88 -0.95 -10.81
C GLY A 61 -8.95 -2.48 -10.91
N SER A 62 -8.09 -3.19 -10.17
CA SER A 62 -8.11 -4.66 -10.13
C SER A 62 -9.42 -5.22 -9.58
N LEU A 63 -9.99 -4.59 -8.55
CA LEU A 63 -11.30 -4.96 -8.00
C LEU A 63 -12.44 -4.68 -8.97
N SER A 64 -12.43 -3.51 -9.64
CA SER A 64 -13.43 -3.15 -10.64
C SER A 64 -13.47 -4.14 -11.81
N ASN A 65 -12.29 -4.53 -12.33
CA ASN A 65 -12.18 -5.49 -13.42
C ASN A 65 -12.69 -6.88 -13.01
N LEU A 66 -12.51 -7.25 -11.74
CA LEU A 66 -12.98 -8.53 -11.23
C LEU A 66 -14.52 -8.57 -11.16
N ASP A 67 -15.15 -7.47 -10.74
CA ASP A 67 -16.61 -7.33 -10.68
C ASP A 67 -17.23 -7.42 -12.08
N GLU A 68 -16.67 -6.71 -13.05
CA GLU A 68 -17.09 -6.75 -14.46
C GLU A 68 -16.93 -8.16 -15.08
N ALA A 69 -15.84 -8.86 -14.76
CA ALA A 69 -15.62 -10.23 -15.21
C ALA A 69 -16.64 -11.21 -14.59
N VAL A 70 -16.99 -11.03 -13.31
CA VAL A 70 -18.01 -11.84 -12.63
C VAL A 70 -19.39 -11.61 -13.25
N GLU A 71 -19.73 -10.36 -13.58
CA GLU A 71 -20.99 -10.02 -14.24
C GLU A 71 -21.07 -10.62 -15.66
N THR A 72 -20.00 -10.52 -16.45
CA THR A 72 -19.93 -11.09 -17.80
C THR A 72 -20.10 -12.62 -17.80
N VAL A 73 -19.46 -13.32 -16.86
CA VAL A 73 -19.60 -14.77 -16.74
C VAL A 73 -21.03 -15.15 -16.32
N LYS A 74 -21.65 -14.38 -15.42
CA LYS A 74 -23.02 -14.59 -14.98
C LYS A 74 -24.03 -14.44 -16.13
N ASP A 75 -23.83 -13.45 -16.98
CA ASP A 75 -24.67 -13.21 -18.15
C ASP A 75 -24.46 -14.26 -19.26
N SER A 76 -23.26 -14.82 -19.40
CA SER A 76 -22.98 -15.90 -20.36
C SER A 76 -23.60 -17.26 -19.99
N ILE A 77 -23.97 -17.48 -18.72
CA ILE A 77 -24.55 -18.74 -18.23
C ILE A 77 -26.10 -18.67 -18.19
N ARG A 78 -26.67 -17.47 -18.36
CA ARG A 78 -28.11 -17.22 -18.35
C ARG A 78 -28.72 -17.31 -19.75
#